data_AF-A0A965ZPL5-F1
#
_entry.id   AF-A0A965ZPL5-F1
#
_cell.length_a   1.000
_cell.length_b   1.000
_cell.length_c   1.000
_cell.angle_alpha   90.00
_cell.angle_beta   90.00
_cell.angle_gamma   90.00
#
_symmetry.space_group_name_H-M   'P 1'
#
loop_
_entity.id
_entity.type
_entity.pdbx_description
1 polymer ?
#
loop_
_entity_poly.entity_id
_entity_poly.type
_entity_poly.pdbx_seq_one_letter_code
_entity_poly.pdbx_strand_id
1 'polypeptide(L)'
;MAEVIYFSLALVAAYCTVTAIVQARRLYWFVPVYFFSAWLCGELALIHVLWQVALTALLAFAGTFSEPLAQTGLGLFALSWLGLFYLHFQSMDTPRYLRPALYRALGENYRADIPPERQHVLCDDIVTGHWLKPFAFKRPGVRLHSHISYSDAGKRNLLDIYHPHEPREGGFPVLLQVHGGAWMIGEKEQQAKPLMYHLAERGWLCVAINYRLSPHAAFPAHIIDVKKAVAWIRQNIAEYGGNPDFIAITGGSAGGHLSSLAALTPNRPEWQPGFEEVDTTLQAAVPFYGVYDFLDRYDIRPEMSMEDMIADRVMQCTRAENHELWDTGSPLSHVHADAPPMFVIQGTHDSLVWVEEARAFVSALQAVSEQAVAYAELPGAQHAFEIFHSVRTDHTVHAVGHFLEWTHAQWLEDRANA
;
A
#
# COMPACT_ATOMS: atom_id res chain seq x y z
N MET A 1 1.03 14.05 -41.19
CA MET A 1 1.81 13.85 -39.94
C MET A 1 0.91 13.78 -38.71
N ALA A 2 -0.07 14.67 -38.55
CA ALA A 2 -0.98 14.67 -37.40
C ALA A 2 -1.82 13.37 -37.29
N GLU A 3 -2.26 12.83 -38.42
CA GLU A 3 -2.99 11.56 -38.54
C GLU A 3 -2.16 10.35 -38.08
N VAL A 4 -0.85 10.35 -38.35
CA VAL A 4 0.08 9.30 -37.90
C VAL A 4 0.25 9.37 -36.39
N ILE A 5 0.51 10.57 -35.85
CA ILE A 5 0.67 10.78 -34.40
C ILE A 5 -0.60 10.37 -33.65
N TYR A 6 -1.77 10.80 -34.14
CA TYR A 6 -3.05 10.48 -33.52
C TYR A 6 -3.33 8.97 -33.52
N PHE A 7 -3.11 8.29 -34.65
CA PHE A 7 -3.25 6.84 -34.74
C PHE A 7 -2.27 6.10 -33.80
N SER A 8 -1.00 6.52 -33.74
CA SER A 8 -0.02 5.92 -32.82
C SER A 8 -0.41 6.10 -31.35
N LEU A 9 -0.89 7.28 -30.96
CA LEU A 9 -1.40 7.52 -29.61
C LEU A 9 -2.64 6.67 -29.31
N ALA A 10 -3.53 6.49 -30.28
CA ALA A 10 -4.71 5.64 -30.13
C ALA A 10 -4.34 4.16 -29.96
N LEU A 11 -3.33 3.66 -30.67
CA LEU A 11 -2.81 2.30 -30.48
C LEU A 11 -2.23 2.11 -29.08
N VAL A 12 -1.42 3.06 -28.59
CA VAL A 12 -0.84 3.00 -27.24
C VAL A 12 -1.95 3.06 -26.18
N ALA A 13 -2.94 3.95 -26.34
CA ALA A 13 -4.07 4.03 -25.42
C ALA A 13 -4.90 2.76 -25.39
N ALA A 14 -5.21 2.18 -26.56
CA ALA A 14 -5.91 0.91 -26.65
C ALA A 14 -5.12 -0.22 -25.98
N TYR A 15 -3.80 -0.30 -26.20
CA TYR A 15 -2.93 -1.26 -25.53
C TYR A 15 -2.99 -1.10 -23.99
N CYS A 16 -2.77 0.11 -23.48
CA CYS A 16 -2.81 0.36 -22.04
C CYS A 16 -4.19 0.06 -21.42
N THR A 17 -5.27 0.35 -22.15
CA THR A 17 -6.64 0.06 -21.70
C THR A 17 -6.86 -1.45 -21.60
N VAL A 18 -6.41 -2.21 -22.60
CA VAL A 18 -6.50 -3.67 -22.60
C VAL A 18 -5.67 -4.26 -21.47
N THR A 19 -4.44 -3.78 -21.23
CA THR A 19 -3.60 -4.29 -20.14
C THR A 19 -4.19 -3.98 -18.76
N ALA A 20 -4.89 -2.86 -18.59
CA ALA A 20 -5.62 -2.54 -17.36
C ALA A 20 -6.87 -3.41 -17.12
N ILE A 21 -7.54 -3.87 -18.19
CA ILE A 21 -8.77 -4.68 -18.09
C ILE A 21 -8.47 -6.18 -17.96
N VAL A 22 -7.46 -6.67 -18.68
CA VAL A 22 -7.19 -8.10 -18.82
C VAL A 22 -6.05 -8.49 -17.90
N GLN A 23 -6.34 -9.27 -16.86
CA GLN A 23 -5.33 -9.90 -16.02
C GLN A 23 -4.43 -10.84 -16.84
N ALA A 24 -3.13 -10.57 -16.85
CA ALA A 24 -2.12 -11.42 -17.48
C ALA A 24 -1.14 -11.97 -16.45
N ARG A 25 -0.89 -13.29 -16.48
CA ARG A 25 0.01 -14.00 -15.55
C ARG A 25 1.30 -14.51 -16.20
N ARG A 26 1.32 -14.70 -17.52
CA ARG A 26 2.49 -15.23 -18.26
C ARG A 26 3.24 -14.13 -19.00
N LEU A 27 3.77 -13.19 -18.23
CA LEU A 27 4.36 -11.96 -18.78
C LEU A 27 5.89 -12.04 -18.88
N TYR A 28 6.56 -12.86 -18.05
CA TYR A 28 8.02 -13.02 -18.03
C TYR A 28 8.75 -11.65 -18.04
N TRP A 29 9.58 -11.39 -19.05
CA TRP A 29 10.33 -10.14 -19.20
C TRP A 29 9.45 -8.91 -19.50
N PHE A 30 8.18 -9.09 -19.87
CA PHE A 30 7.24 -7.99 -20.13
C PHE A 30 6.54 -7.46 -18.89
N VAL A 31 6.74 -8.09 -17.72
CA VAL A 31 6.09 -7.69 -16.46
C VAL A 31 6.21 -6.20 -16.18
N PRO A 32 7.39 -5.53 -16.28
CA PRO A 32 7.48 -4.10 -15.99
C PRO A 32 6.62 -3.24 -16.92
N VAL A 33 6.65 -3.52 -18.23
CA VAL A 33 5.88 -2.76 -19.23
C VAL A 33 4.38 -2.95 -19.02
N TYR A 34 3.96 -4.19 -18.79
CA TYR A 34 2.57 -4.51 -18.49
C TYR A 34 2.12 -3.81 -17.19
N PHE A 35 2.91 -3.93 -16.11
CA PHE A 35 2.64 -3.29 -14.83
C PHE A 35 2.43 -1.78 -14.97
N PHE A 36 3.40 -1.04 -15.53
CA PHE A 36 3.30 0.41 -15.63
C PHE A 36 2.16 0.86 -16.56
N SER A 37 1.92 0.15 -17.66
CA SER A 37 0.81 0.47 -18.57
C SER A 37 -0.55 0.25 -17.91
N ALA A 38 -0.76 -0.90 -17.27
CA ALA A 38 -2.01 -1.26 -16.62
C ALA A 38 -2.28 -0.37 -15.39
N TRP A 39 -1.24 -0.10 -14.58
CA TRP A 39 -1.36 0.67 -13.34
C TRP A 39 -1.77 2.12 -13.59
N LEU A 40 -1.02 2.85 -14.41
CA LEU A 40 -1.33 4.26 -14.69
C LEU A 40 -2.65 4.39 -15.45
N CYS A 41 -2.92 3.50 -16.40
CA CYS A 41 -4.15 3.55 -17.18
C CYS A 41 -5.40 3.24 -16.35
N GLY A 42 -5.32 2.23 -15.48
CA GLY A 42 -6.42 1.83 -14.60
C GLY A 42 -6.77 2.89 -13.56
N GLU A 43 -5.77 3.41 -12.84
CA GLU A 43 -6.01 4.37 -11.76
C GLU A 43 -6.35 5.79 -12.26
N LEU A 44 -5.83 6.18 -13.43
CA LEU A 44 -6.03 7.51 -14.01
C LEU A 44 -7.02 7.50 -15.18
N ALA A 45 -7.94 6.52 -15.22
CA ALA A 45 -8.81 6.29 -16.37
C ALA A 45 -9.59 7.55 -16.81
N LEU A 46 -10.11 8.34 -15.86
CA LEU A 46 -10.82 9.59 -16.16
C LEU A 46 -9.91 10.65 -16.79
N ILE A 47 -8.66 10.79 -16.31
CA ILE A 47 -7.67 11.71 -16.90
C ILE A 47 -7.39 11.28 -18.35
N HIS A 48 -7.26 9.96 -18.57
CA HIS A 48 -7.07 9.42 -19.91
C HIS A 48 -8.21 9.76 -20.86
N VAL A 49 -9.46 9.61 -20.43
CA VAL A 49 -10.63 10.04 -21.22
C VAL A 49 -10.56 11.53 -21.54
N LEU A 50 -10.29 12.37 -20.53
CA LEU A 50 -10.31 13.83 -20.70
C LEU A 50 -9.29 14.33 -21.73
N TRP A 51 -8.04 13.90 -21.66
CA TRP A 51 -7.03 14.35 -22.63
C TRP A 51 -7.27 13.76 -24.02
N GLN A 52 -7.74 12.51 -24.11
CA GLN A 52 -8.04 11.88 -25.40
C GLN A 52 -9.19 12.60 -26.10
N VAL A 53 -10.28 12.88 -25.39
CA VAL A 53 -11.42 13.64 -25.93
C VAL A 53 -11.00 15.05 -26.34
N ALA A 54 -10.18 15.74 -25.53
CA ALA A 54 -9.67 17.06 -25.88
C ALA A 54 -8.80 17.04 -27.14
N LEU A 55 -7.90 16.06 -27.28
CA LEU A 55 -7.07 15.87 -28.47
C LEU A 55 -7.94 15.57 -29.70
N THR A 56 -8.91 14.66 -29.57
CA THR A 56 -9.85 14.33 -30.65
C THR A 56 -10.64 15.56 -31.09
N ALA A 57 -11.15 16.36 -30.15
CA ALA A 57 -11.88 17.58 -30.47
C ALA A 57 -10.99 18.60 -31.21
N LEU A 58 -9.76 18.82 -30.74
CA LEU A 58 -8.78 19.70 -31.39
C LEU A 58 -8.53 19.30 -32.86
N LEU A 59 -8.28 18.02 -33.10
CA LEU A 59 -8.01 17.51 -34.45
C LEU A 59 -9.25 17.49 -35.35
N ALA A 60 -10.45 17.38 -34.75
CA ALA A 60 -11.71 17.55 -35.48
C ALA A 60 -11.87 18.98 -35.98
N PHE A 61 -11.60 19.98 -35.14
CA PHE A 61 -11.60 21.38 -35.57
C PHE A 61 -10.53 21.68 -36.62
N ALA A 62 -9.39 20.98 -36.57
CA ALA A 62 -8.33 21.10 -37.58
C ALA A 62 -8.63 20.35 -38.90
N GLY A 63 -9.78 19.68 -39.03
CA GLY A 63 -10.16 18.95 -40.25
C GLY A 63 -9.36 17.68 -40.52
N THR A 64 -8.66 17.12 -39.52
CA THR A 64 -7.75 15.97 -39.71
C THR A 64 -8.48 14.64 -40.01
N PHE A 65 -9.78 14.54 -39.72
CA PHE A 65 -10.57 13.31 -39.91
C PHE A 65 -11.07 13.06 -41.33
N SER A 66 -10.60 13.84 -42.32
CA SER A 66 -10.72 13.45 -43.74
C SER A 66 -9.83 12.25 -44.09
N GLU A 67 -8.76 12.02 -43.32
CA GLU A 67 -7.80 10.95 -43.56
C GLU A 67 -8.26 9.60 -42.97
N PRO A 68 -8.23 8.49 -43.73
CA PRO A 68 -8.65 7.16 -43.24
C PRO A 68 -7.88 6.67 -42.01
N LEU A 69 -6.60 7.04 -41.90
CA LEU A 69 -5.76 6.68 -40.76
C LEU A 69 -6.25 7.36 -39.47
N ALA A 70 -6.63 8.63 -39.54
CA ALA A 70 -7.19 9.36 -38.42
C ALA A 70 -8.55 8.80 -38.00
N GLN A 71 -9.39 8.37 -38.95
CA GLN A 71 -10.67 7.70 -38.68
C GLN A 71 -10.47 6.36 -37.97
N THR A 72 -9.48 5.57 -38.38
CA THR A 72 -9.09 4.34 -37.67
C THR A 72 -8.65 4.64 -36.25
N GLY A 73 -7.80 5.67 -36.07
CA GLY A 73 -7.39 6.15 -34.75
C GLY A 73 -8.57 6.56 -33.86
N LEU A 74 -9.60 7.19 -34.44
CA LEU A 74 -10.80 7.57 -33.71
C LEU A 74 -11.58 6.34 -33.24
N GLY A 75 -11.69 5.31 -34.08
CA GLY A 75 -12.29 4.03 -33.68
C GLY A 75 -11.55 3.38 -32.51
N LEU A 76 -10.21 3.38 -32.54
CA LEU A 76 -9.38 2.86 -31.45
C LEU A 76 -9.57 3.66 -30.15
N PHE A 77 -9.61 4.99 -30.21
CA PHE A 77 -9.92 5.80 -29.04
C PHE A 77 -11.34 5.58 -28.52
N ALA A 78 -12.34 5.46 -29.40
CA ALA A 78 -13.70 5.17 -28.98
C ALA A 78 -13.77 3.83 -28.20
N LEU A 79 -13.07 2.80 -28.66
CA LEU A 79 -12.94 1.53 -27.93
C LEU A 79 -12.18 1.71 -26.59
N SER A 80 -11.09 2.50 -26.60
CA SER A 80 -10.36 2.83 -25.38
C SER A 80 -11.26 3.56 -24.37
N TRP A 81 -12.08 4.52 -24.79
CA TRP A 81 -13.01 5.24 -23.91
C TRP A 81 -14.01 4.31 -23.25
N LEU A 82 -14.58 3.35 -23.97
CA LEU A 82 -15.47 2.35 -23.38
C LEU A 82 -14.76 1.56 -22.27
N GLY A 83 -13.53 1.14 -22.52
CA GLY A 83 -12.71 0.44 -21.52
C GLY A 83 -12.34 1.32 -20.33
N LEU A 84 -11.97 2.58 -20.58
CA LEU A 84 -11.63 3.54 -19.52
C LEU A 84 -12.84 3.91 -18.65
N PHE A 85 -14.04 4.05 -19.24
CA PHE A 85 -15.27 4.22 -18.46
C PHE A 85 -15.57 2.97 -17.63
N TYR A 86 -15.42 1.78 -18.20
CA TYR A 86 -15.54 0.53 -17.44
C TYR A 86 -14.59 0.50 -16.24
N LEU A 87 -13.30 0.81 -16.44
CA LEU A 87 -12.30 0.88 -15.36
C LEU A 87 -12.67 1.94 -14.31
N HIS A 88 -13.14 3.11 -14.73
CA HIS A 88 -13.57 4.16 -13.82
C HIS A 88 -14.75 3.71 -12.95
N PHE A 89 -15.79 3.12 -13.55
CA PHE A 89 -16.94 2.60 -12.80
C PHE A 89 -16.57 1.43 -11.89
N GLN A 90 -15.67 0.55 -12.32
CA GLN A 90 -15.12 -0.50 -11.47
C GLN A 90 -14.40 0.09 -10.25
N SER A 91 -13.62 1.17 -10.42
CA SER A 91 -12.99 1.87 -9.29
C SER A 91 -14.01 2.57 -8.38
N MET A 92 -15.11 3.11 -8.92
CA MET A 92 -16.22 3.66 -8.11
C MET A 92 -16.94 2.58 -7.29
N ASP A 93 -16.90 1.32 -7.72
CA ASP A 93 -17.48 0.18 -7.00
C ASP A 93 -16.56 -0.36 -5.88
N THR A 94 -15.36 0.21 -5.68
CA THR A 94 -14.41 -0.19 -4.61
C THR A 94 -15.07 -0.35 -3.22
N PRO A 95 -15.99 0.51 -2.76
CA PRO A 95 -16.68 0.34 -1.48
C PRO A 95 -17.46 -0.96 -1.33
N ARG A 96 -17.89 -1.59 -2.43
CA ARG A 96 -18.58 -2.90 -2.40
C ARG A 96 -17.69 -4.02 -1.91
N TYR A 97 -16.38 -3.83 -1.91
CA TYR A 97 -15.39 -4.81 -1.44
C TYR A 97 -14.83 -4.42 -0.07
N LEU A 98 -14.56 -3.12 0.14
CA LEU A 98 -14.03 -2.61 1.41
C LEU A 98 -15.04 -2.69 2.56
N ARG A 99 -16.30 -2.29 2.35
CA ARG A 99 -17.29 -2.27 3.45
C ARG A 99 -17.58 -3.68 3.97
N PRO A 100 -17.83 -4.71 3.14
CA PRO A 100 -18.02 -6.06 3.66
C PRO A 100 -16.76 -6.67 4.28
N ALA A 101 -15.57 -6.24 3.87
CA ALA A 101 -14.32 -6.65 4.54
C ALA A 101 -14.29 -6.12 5.98
N LEU A 102 -14.58 -4.83 6.17
CA LEU A 102 -14.66 -4.21 7.50
C LEU A 102 -15.79 -4.79 8.34
N TYR A 103 -17.01 -4.93 7.79
CA TYR A 103 -18.14 -5.46 8.56
C TYR A 103 -17.94 -6.89 9.03
N ARG A 104 -17.30 -7.74 8.22
CA ARG A 104 -16.99 -9.11 8.63
C ARG A 104 -15.96 -9.19 9.75
N ALA A 105 -14.99 -8.28 9.75
CA ALA A 105 -13.90 -8.30 10.73
C ALA A 105 -14.24 -7.52 12.02
N LEU A 106 -14.96 -6.40 11.90
CA LEU A 106 -15.19 -5.44 12.98
C LEU A 106 -16.64 -5.46 13.50
N GLY A 107 -17.55 -6.14 12.80
CA GLY A 107 -19.00 -6.09 13.04
C GLY A 107 -19.71 -5.01 12.22
N GLU A 108 -21.02 -5.18 11.97
CA GLU A 108 -21.81 -4.25 11.13
C GLU A 108 -21.93 -2.84 11.72
N ASN A 109 -21.86 -2.74 13.05
CA ASN A 109 -22.00 -1.49 13.79
C ASN A 109 -20.68 -0.96 14.37
N TYR A 110 -19.52 -1.40 13.86
CA TYR A 110 -18.20 -1.03 14.41
C TYR A 110 -17.99 0.48 14.62
N ARG A 111 -18.69 1.32 13.84
CA ARG A 111 -18.62 2.78 13.96
C ARG A 111 -19.17 3.29 15.28
N ALA A 112 -20.15 2.60 15.86
CA ALA A 112 -20.70 2.93 17.17
C ALA A 112 -19.72 2.62 18.30
N ASP A 113 -18.79 1.68 18.07
CA ASP A 113 -17.73 1.29 19.02
C ASP A 113 -16.54 2.30 19.00
N ILE A 114 -16.58 3.28 18.10
CA ILE A 114 -15.62 4.39 18.07
C ILE A 114 -16.16 5.53 18.93
N PRO A 115 -15.33 6.18 19.78
CA PRO A 115 -15.76 7.28 20.64
C PRO A 115 -16.50 8.38 19.85
N PRO A 116 -17.62 8.92 20.38
CA PRO A 116 -18.44 9.91 19.65
C PRO A 116 -17.64 11.11 19.14
N GLU A 117 -16.67 11.58 19.90
CA GLU A 117 -15.77 12.68 19.53
C GLU A 117 -14.79 12.32 18.40
N ARG A 118 -14.66 11.04 18.03
CA ARG A 118 -13.85 10.57 16.90
C ARG A 118 -14.68 10.10 15.71
N GLN A 119 -15.97 9.79 15.88
CA GLN A 119 -16.82 9.36 14.77
C GLN A 119 -16.86 10.37 13.61
N HIS A 120 -16.70 11.67 13.88
CA HIS A 120 -16.67 12.72 12.86
C HIS A 120 -15.46 12.66 11.91
N VAL A 121 -14.37 11.94 12.27
CA VAL A 121 -13.21 11.79 11.38
C VAL A 121 -13.40 10.70 10.34
N LEU A 122 -14.39 9.82 10.54
CA LEU A 122 -14.77 8.78 9.58
C LEU A 122 -15.36 9.43 8.34
N CYS A 123 -14.86 9.05 7.18
CA CYS A 123 -15.16 9.71 5.91
C CYS A 123 -15.55 8.67 4.88
N ASP A 124 -16.75 8.76 4.34
CA ASP A 124 -17.18 7.91 3.21
C ASP A 124 -17.14 8.67 1.87
N ASP A 125 -17.19 9.99 1.93
CA ASP A 125 -17.28 10.86 0.75
C ASP A 125 -15.92 11.05 0.10
N ILE A 126 -15.84 10.78 -1.19
CA ILE A 126 -14.65 11.00 -2.01
C ILE A 126 -14.69 12.37 -2.68
N VAL A 127 -13.53 13.02 -2.79
CA VAL A 127 -13.43 14.39 -3.32
C VAL A 127 -12.88 14.35 -4.74
N THR A 128 -13.75 14.53 -5.73
CA THR A 128 -13.41 14.48 -7.17
C THR A 128 -12.26 15.42 -7.56
N GLY A 129 -12.12 16.56 -6.86
CA GLY A 129 -11.05 17.53 -7.13
C GLY A 129 -9.63 16.98 -6.94
N HIS A 130 -9.44 15.96 -6.10
CA HIS A 130 -8.13 15.33 -5.90
C HIS A 130 -7.69 14.51 -7.11
N TRP A 131 -8.63 13.88 -7.83
CA TRP A 131 -8.32 13.02 -8.97
C TRP A 131 -7.85 13.80 -10.20
N LEU A 132 -8.19 15.10 -10.28
CA LEU A 132 -7.65 15.99 -11.31
C LEU A 132 -6.21 16.42 -11.02
N LYS A 133 -5.72 16.18 -9.79
CA LYS A 133 -4.35 16.47 -9.34
C LYS A 133 -3.79 15.27 -8.58
N PRO A 134 -3.63 14.10 -9.25
CA PRO A 134 -3.37 12.83 -8.58
C PRO A 134 -2.10 12.82 -7.71
N PHE A 135 -1.12 13.67 -8.04
CA PHE A 135 0.17 13.77 -7.35
C PHE A 135 0.27 14.95 -6.37
N ALA A 136 -0.82 15.64 -6.09
CA ALA A 136 -0.85 16.78 -5.17
C ALA A 136 -1.28 16.33 -3.76
N PHE A 137 -0.29 15.94 -2.94
CA PHE A 137 -0.56 15.31 -1.64
C PHE A 137 -0.63 16.27 -0.45
N LYS A 138 0.04 17.43 -0.53
CA LYS A 138 0.17 18.33 0.62
C LYS A 138 -1.18 18.81 1.10
N ARG A 139 -1.34 18.83 2.42
CA ARG A 139 -2.57 19.23 3.09
C ARG A 139 -2.36 20.39 4.05
N PRO A 140 -3.28 21.37 4.10
CA PRO A 140 -3.31 22.35 5.19
C PRO A 140 -3.39 21.64 6.54
N GLY A 141 -2.73 22.20 7.57
CA GLY A 141 -2.77 21.61 8.91
C GLY A 141 -1.85 20.41 9.13
N VAL A 142 -1.03 20.01 8.15
CA VAL A 142 0.01 18.97 8.32
C VAL A 142 1.40 19.59 8.16
N ARG A 143 2.21 19.52 9.21
CA ARG A 143 3.62 19.94 9.21
C ARG A 143 4.51 18.73 8.97
N LEU A 144 5.46 18.84 8.05
CA LEU A 144 6.44 17.78 7.80
C LEU A 144 7.75 18.10 8.52
N HIS A 145 8.19 17.20 9.40
CA HIS A 145 9.56 17.19 9.92
C HIS A 145 10.34 16.14 9.15
N SER A 146 11.40 16.52 8.45
CA SER A 146 12.12 15.62 7.57
C SER A 146 13.52 15.27 8.05
N HIS A 147 14.01 14.11 7.63
CA HIS A 147 15.40 13.67 7.79
C HIS A 147 15.86 13.55 9.25
N ILE A 148 14.97 13.10 10.13
CA ILE A 148 15.32 12.78 11.52
C ILE A 148 16.03 11.43 11.53
N SER A 149 17.21 11.36 12.15
CA SER A 149 17.97 10.11 12.27
C SER A 149 17.38 9.24 13.36
N TYR A 150 17.08 7.98 13.04
CA TYR A 150 16.61 7.02 14.04
C TYR A 150 17.65 5.95 14.38
N SER A 151 18.73 5.83 13.60
CA SER A 151 19.86 4.93 13.84
C SER A 151 21.09 5.35 13.01
N ASP A 152 22.13 4.52 13.02
CA ASP A 152 23.49 4.72 12.53
C ASP A 152 23.75 4.45 11.02
N ALA A 153 22.79 3.96 10.22
CA ALA A 153 23.00 3.69 8.78
C ALA A 153 22.88 4.94 7.87
N GLY A 154 23.16 6.13 8.39
CA GLY A 154 23.11 7.39 7.66
C GLY A 154 21.75 7.62 6.98
N LYS A 155 21.76 7.95 5.67
CA LYS A 155 20.53 8.25 4.91
C LYS A 155 19.49 7.13 4.92
N ARG A 156 19.92 5.89 5.16
CA ARG A 156 19.06 4.70 5.21
C ARG A 156 18.36 4.52 6.55
N ASN A 157 18.78 5.23 7.60
CA ASN A 157 18.06 5.29 8.88
C ASN A 157 17.56 6.71 9.18
N LEU A 158 16.95 7.34 8.17
CA LEU A 158 16.23 8.59 8.31
C LEU A 158 14.73 8.34 8.27
N LEU A 159 13.99 9.15 9.03
CA LEU A 159 12.54 9.18 9.03
C LEU A 159 11.99 10.59 8.84
N ASP A 160 10.75 10.65 8.39
CA ASP A 160 9.94 11.86 8.27
C ASP A 160 8.67 11.72 9.10
N ILE A 161 8.26 12.81 9.76
CA ILE A 161 7.07 12.87 10.61
C ILE A 161 6.04 13.83 10.01
N TYR A 162 4.86 13.32 9.71
CA TYR A 162 3.68 14.07 9.28
C TYR A 162 2.89 14.43 10.54
N HIS A 163 3.08 15.67 10.98
CA HIS A 163 2.60 16.17 12.25
C HIS A 163 1.30 16.96 12.09
N PRO A 164 0.17 16.49 12.65
CA PRO A 164 -1.06 17.28 12.77
C PRO A 164 -0.80 18.60 13.48
N HIS A 165 -1.54 19.64 13.08
CA HIS A 165 -1.42 20.96 13.69
C HIS A 165 -2.16 21.07 15.03
N GLU A 166 -3.31 20.41 15.16
CA GLU A 166 -4.14 20.50 16.36
C GLU A 166 -3.73 19.45 17.38
N PRO A 167 -3.38 19.83 18.62
CA PRO A 167 -2.99 18.87 19.65
C PRO A 167 -4.16 17.94 20.01
N ARG A 168 -3.84 16.70 20.39
CA ARG A 168 -4.80 15.68 20.81
C ARG A 168 -4.54 15.29 22.26
N GLU A 169 -5.60 15.24 23.07
CA GLU A 169 -5.53 14.70 24.43
C GLU A 169 -5.14 13.21 24.40
N GLY A 170 -4.23 12.80 25.29
CA GLY A 170 -3.66 11.45 25.29
C GLY A 170 -2.57 11.21 24.23
N GLY A 171 -2.25 12.21 23.41
CA GLY A 171 -1.28 12.11 22.31
C GLY A 171 -1.87 11.50 21.04
N PHE A 172 -1.19 11.71 19.91
CA PHE A 172 -1.62 11.18 18.63
C PHE A 172 -1.27 9.69 18.52
N PRO A 173 -2.21 8.80 18.16
CA PRO A 173 -1.84 7.44 17.75
C PRO A 173 -0.88 7.51 16.56
N VAL A 174 0.10 6.61 16.54
CA VAL A 174 1.20 6.65 15.58
C VAL A 174 0.98 5.64 14.46
N LEU A 175 1.15 6.07 13.20
CA LEU A 175 1.22 5.16 12.06
C LEU A 175 2.65 5.16 11.48
N LEU A 176 3.34 4.03 11.59
CA LEU A 176 4.63 3.78 10.94
C LEU A 176 4.42 3.26 9.51
N GLN A 177 5.01 3.92 8.53
CA GLN A 177 4.98 3.57 7.13
C GLN A 177 6.34 3.05 6.66
N VAL A 178 6.33 1.88 6.03
CA VAL A 178 7.49 1.24 5.41
C VAL A 178 7.29 1.20 3.90
N HIS A 179 8.20 1.82 3.15
CA HIS A 179 8.10 1.85 1.69
C HIS A 179 8.37 0.47 1.06
N GLY A 180 7.78 0.22 -0.11
CA GLY A 180 8.09 -0.91 -0.96
C GLY A 180 9.33 -0.68 -1.83
N GLY A 181 9.51 -1.51 -2.85
CA GLY A 181 10.65 -1.42 -3.78
C GLY A 181 11.53 -2.66 -3.81
N ALA A 182 10.91 -3.85 -3.67
CA ALA A 182 11.60 -5.15 -3.72
C ALA A 182 12.87 -5.20 -2.84
N TRP A 183 12.85 -4.56 -1.67
CA TRP A 183 13.97 -4.45 -0.71
C TRP A 183 15.26 -3.80 -1.26
N MET A 184 15.26 -3.35 -2.52
CA MET A 184 16.45 -2.91 -3.25
C MET A 184 16.41 -1.43 -3.64
N ILE A 185 15.20 -0.86 -3.74
CA ILE A 185 14.96 0.53 -4.10
C ILE A 185 13.90 1.15 -3.19
N GLY A 186 13.72 2.46 -3.30
CA GLY A 186 12.68 3.20 -2.58
C GLY A 186 13.25 4.20 -1.59
N GLU A 187 12.39 5.14 -1.21
CA GLU A 187 12.64 6.14 -0.18
C GLU A 187 11.30 6.50 0.51
N LYS A 188 11.35 6.94 1.77
CA LYS A 188 10.20 7.37 2.60
C LYS A 188 9.36 8.49 1.98
N GLU A 189 9.87 9.21 0.99
CA GLU A 189 9.14 10.27 0.30
C GLU A 189 8.27 9.79 -0.87
N GLN A 190 8.29 8.50 -1.24
CA GLN A 190 7.74 8.05 -2.54
C GLN A 190 6.37 7.40 -2.49
N GLN A 191 5.95 6.82 -1.35
CA GLN A 191 4.78 5.94 -1.27
C GLN A 191 3.83 6.34 -0.14
N ALA A 192 2.60 5.81 -0.16
CA ALA A 192 1.57 6.02 0.84
C ALA A 192 1.18 7.49 1.13
N LYS A 193 1.59 8.45 0.29
CA LYS A 193 1.34 9.88 0.52
C LYS A 193 -0.15 10.20 0.71
N PRO A 194 -1.10 9.65 -0.08
CA PRO A 194 -2.52 9.84 0.17
C PRO A 194 -2.94 9.43 1.59
N LEU A 195 -2.52 8.23 2.04
CA LEU A 195 -2.83 7.72 3.38
C LEU A 195 -2.22 8.57 4.49
N MET A 196 -0.91 8.87 4.39
CA MET A 196 -0.16 9.59 5.42
C MET A 196 -0.73 10.99 5.66
N TYR A 197 -1.05 11.73 4.58
CA TYR A 197 -1.65 13.05 4.73
C TYR A 197 -3.11 12.97 5.21
N HIS A 198 -3.88 11.98 4.75
CA HIS A 198 -5.29 11.81 5.16
C HIS A 198 -5.41 11.56 6.68
N LEU A 199 -4.56 10.69 7.23
CA LEU A 199 -4.54 10.37 8.65
C LEU A 199 -3.94 11.49 9.49
N ALA A 200 -2.86 12.14 8.99
CA ALA A 200 -2.29 13.30 9.67
C ALA A 200 -3.29 14.45 9.80
N GLU A 201 -4.08 14.76 8.76
CA GLU A 201 -5.19 15.73 8.85
C GLU A 201 -6.25 15.35 9.89
N ARG A 202 -6.34 14.07 10.26
CA ARG A 202 -7.34 13.52 11.19
C ARG A 202 -6.79 13.23 12.58
N GLY A 203 -5.60 13.72 12.91
CA GLY A 203 -5.05 13.59 14.26
C GLY A 203 -4.38 12.23 14.53
N TRP A 204 -3.74 11.67 13.50
CA TRP A 204 -2.69 10.66 13.64
C TRP A 204 -1.32 11.29 13.43
N LEU A 205 -0.31 10.77 14.12
CA LEU A 205 1.07 11.13 13.83
C LEU A 205 1.66 10.06 12.92
N CYS A 206 1.95 10.41 11.67
CA CYS A 206 2.43 9.41 10.71
C CYS A 206 3.94 9.53 10.53
N VAL A 207 4.66 8.41 10.57
CA VAL A 207 6.12 8.32 10.48
C VAL A 207 6.50 7.50 9.27
N ALA A 208 7.20 8.07 8.29
CA ALA A 208 7.70 7.34 7.12
C ALA A 208 9.21 7.09 7.27
N ILE A 209 9.66 5.85 7.06
CA ILE A 209 11.06 5.48 7.30
C ILE A 209 11.77 5.04 6.03
N ASN A 210 13.05 5.38 5.92
CA ASN A 210 13.98 4.63 5.09
C ASN A 210 14.43 3.37 5.84
N TYR A 211 14.97 2.39 5.13
CA TYR A 211 15.71 1.26 5.70
C TYR A 211 16.87 0.89 4.77
N ARG A 212 17.87 0.13 5.26
CA ARG A 212 18.99 -0.35 4.43
C ARG A 212 18.48 -1.23 3.29
N LEU A 213 19.08 -1.09 2.10
CA LEU A 213 18.61 -1.74 0.88
C LEU A 213 19.60 -2.78 0.38
N SER A 214 19.05 -3.85 -0.20
CA SER A 214 19.78 -4.86 -0.94
C SER A 214 20.28 -4.34 -2.30
N PRO A 215 21.34 -4.91 -2.89
CA PRO A 215 22.19 -5.97 -2.34
C PRO A 215 23.29 -5.46 -1.38
N HIS A 216 23.29 -4.17 -1.02
CA HIS A 216 24.32 -3.66 -0.10
C HIS A 216 24.10 -4.11 1.35
N ALA A 217 22.85 -4.39 1.71
CA ALA A 217 22.47 -5.01 2.97
C ALA A 217 21.54 -6.21 2.69
N ALA A 218 21.96 -7.40 3.11
CA ALA A 218 21.14 -8.61 3.04
C ALA A 218 20.11 -8.63 4.17
N PHE A 219 19.02 -9.36 3.98
CA PHE A 219 18.10 -9.71 5.07
C PHE A 219 18.89 -10.47 6.16
N PRO A 220 18.70 -10.19 7.47
CA PRO A 220 17.61 -9.44 8.10
C PRO A 220 17.86 -7.93 8.33
N ALA A 221 18.81 -7.30 7.64
CA ALA A 221 19.11 -5.88 7.88
C ALA A 221 17.89 -4.96 7.73
N HIS A 222 16.99 -5.26 6.79
CA HIS A 222 15.77 -4.49 6.55
C HIS A 222 14.81 -4.54 7.74
N ILE A 223 14.53 -5.73 8.29
CA ILE A 223 13.61 -5.88 9.42
C ILE A 223 14.20 -5.34 10.72
N ILE A 224 15.53 -5.48 10.90
CA ILE A 224 16.25 -4.83 12.01
C ILE A 224 16.05 -3.32 11.96
N ASP A 225 16.14 -2.70 10.78
CA ASP A 225 15.97 -1.25 10.63
C ASP A 225 14.53 -0.79 10.89
N VAL A 226 13.53 -1.60 10.52
CA VAL A 226 12.13 -1.34 10.88
C VAL A 226 11.94 -1.40 12.39
N LYS A 227 12.49 -2.42 13.06
CA LYS A 227 12.43 -2.55 14.53
C LYS A 227 13.18 -1.44 15.26
N LYS A 228 14.32 -0.98 14.73
CA LYS A 228 15.02 0.21 15.23
C LYS A 228 14.15 1.47 15.13
N ALA A 229 13.37 1.62 14.06
CA ALA A 229 12.44 2.74 13.94
C ALA A 229 11.28 2.64 14.96
N VAL A 230 10.75 1.44 15.22
CA VAL A 230 9.77 1.23 16.30
C VAL A 230 10.37 1.60 17.65
N ALA A 231 11.59 1.15 17.94
CA ALA A 231 12.30 1.51 19.16
C ALA A 231 12.50 3.03 19.30
N TRP A 232 12.87 3.70 18.21
CA TRP A 232 12.97 5.16 18.17
C TRP A 232 11.63 5.85 18.45
N ILE A 233 10.54 5.36 17.85
CA ILE A 233 9.19 5.89 18.11
C ILE A 233 8.85 5.74 19.60
N ARG A 234 9.02 4.56 20.19
CA ARG A 234 8.74 4.32 21.62
C ARG A 234 9.48 5.31 22.53
N GLN A 235 10.71 5.67 22.18
CA GLN A 235 11.58 6.50 23.02
C GLN A 235 11.42 8.01 22.78
N ASN A 236 11.07 8.44 21.57
CA ASN A 236 11.21 9.85 21.16
C ASN A 236 9.90 10.48 20.66
N ILE A 237 8.89 9.69 20.27
CA ILE A 237 7.73 10.24 19.54
C ILE A 237 6.86 11.18 20.41
N ALA A 238 6.94 11.04 21.72
CA ALA A 238 6.25 11.91 22.67
C ALA A 238 6.68 13.38 22.53
N GLU A 239 7.92 13.66 22.11
CA GLU A 239 8.40 15.02 21.82
C GLU A 239 7.67 15.68 20.65
N TYR A 240 7.08 14.86 19.78
CA TYR A 240 6.26 15.26 18.63
C TYR A 240 4.76 15.12 18.92
N GLY A 241 4.37 14.93 20.19
CA GLY A 241 2.99 14.75 20.61
C GLY A 241 2.39 13.37 20.28
N GLY A 242 3.20 12.42 19.80
CA GLY A 242 2.75 11.05 19.54
C GLY A 242 2.57 10.27 20.84
N ASN A 243 1.57 9.40 20.88
CA ASN A 243 1.39 8.41 21.92
C ASN A 243 2.37 7.25 21.65
N PRO A 244 3.44 7.09 22.44
CA PRO A 244 4.40 6.03 22.21
C PRO A 244 3.79 4.66 22.46
N ASP A 245 2.65 4.52 23.13
CA ASP A 245 2.05 3.22 23.49
C ASP A 245 1.18 2.62 22.37
N PHE A 246 0.68 3.44 21.43
CA PHE A 246 -0.11 2.97 20.29
C PHE A 246 0.61 3.23 18.96
N ILE A 247 1.16 2.17 18.38
CA ILE A 247 1.85 2.19 17.09
C ILE A 247 1.20 1.18 16.15
N ALA A 248 0.59 1.67 15.08
CA ALA A 248 0.18 0.88 13.94
C ALA A 248 1.27 0.88 12.86
N ILE A 249 1.35 -0.15 12.03
CA ILE A 249 2.29 -0.23 10.90
C ILE A 249 1.58 -0.45 9.57
N THR A 250 2.11 0.15 8.49
CA THR A 250 1.60 -0.04 7.13
C THR A 250 2.76 -0.07 6.13
N GLY A 251 2.54 -0.72 4.99
CA GLY A 251 3.51 -0.70 3.90
C GLY A 251 3.00 -1.45 2.68
N GLY A 252 3.54 -1.09 1.52
CA GLY A 252 3.21 -1.72 0.24
C GLY A 252 4.32 -2.67 -0.22
N SER A 253 3.98 -3.81 -0.84
CA SER A 253 4.96 -4.69 -1.50
C SER A 253 6.01 -5.22 -0.50
N ALA A 254 7.30 -5.00 -0.75
CA ALA A 254 8.37 -5.25 0.23
C ALA A 254 8.13 -4.57 1.59
N GLY A 255 7.52 -3.38 1.61
CA GLY A 255 7.11 -2.72 2.85
C GLY A 255 5.92 -3.41 3.52
N GLY A 256 5.02 -4.01 2.74
CA GLY A 256 3.92 -4.84 3.26
C GLY A 256 4.42 -6.16 3.85
N HIS A 257 5.44 -6.76 3.23
CA HIS A 257 6.22 -7.86 3.80
C HIS A 257 6.81 -7.48 5.17
N LEU A 258 7.60 -6.40 5.21
CA LEU A 258 8.26 -5.96 6.45
C LEU A 258 7.28 -5.52 7.52
N SER A 259 6.16 -4.90 7.15
CA SER A 259 5.09 -4.49 8.08
C SER A 259 4.43 -5.71 8.73
N SER A 260 4.10 -6.72 7.93
CA SER A 260 3.51 -7.97 8.42
C SER A 260 4.49 -8.73 9.30
N LEU A 261 5.75 -8.81 8.86
CA LEU A 261 6.80 -9.50 9.60
C LEU A 261 7.06 -8.84 10.96
N ALA A 262 7.17 -7.51 11.01
CA ALA A 262 7.37 -6.78 12.25
C ALA A 262 6.21 -6.97 13.24
N ALA A 263 4.97 -6.94 12.74
CA ALA A 263 3.77 -7.10 13.56
C ALA A 263 3.63 -8.51 14.17
N LEU A 264 4.08 -9.54 13.44
CA LEU A 264 4.00 -10.95 13.87
C LEU A 264 5.22 -11.44 14.65
N THR A 265 6.24 -10.59 14.84
CA THR A 265 7.48 -10.98 15.53
C THR A 265 7.90 -9.97 16.60
N PRO A 266 6.99 -9.52 17.49
CA PRO A 266 7.35 -8.57 18.53
C PRO A 266 8.50 -9.13 19.37
N ASN A 267 9.45 -8.26 19.74
CA ASN A 267 10.52 -8.57 20.71
C ASN A 267 11.45 -9.73 20.33
N ARG A 268 11.52 -10.09 19.03
CA ARG A 268 12.43 -11.12 18.53
C ARG A 268 13.91 -10.70 18.71
N PRO A 269 14.71 -11.36 19.58
CA PRO A 269 16.05 -10.89 19.93
C PRO A 269 17.02 -10.86 18.75
N GLU A 270 16.95 -11.84 17.83
CA GLU A 270 17.90 -11.90 16.69
C GLU A 270 17.76 -10.71 15.73
N TRP A 271 16.62 -10.00 15.78
CA TRP A 271 16.36 -8.80 14.98
C TRP A 271 16.39 -7.51 15.81
N GLN A 272 16.87 -7.57 17.06
CA GLN A 272 17.04 -6.41 17.94
C GLN A 272 18.46 -6.23 18.50
N PRO A 273 19.53 -6.43 17.69
CA PRO A 273 20.88 -6.36 18.22
C PRO A 273 21.19 -4.97 18.79
N GLY A 274 21.48 -4.92 20.09
CA GLY A 274 21.80 -3.69 20.83
C GLY A 274 20.61 -2.87 21.30
N PHE A 275 19.38 -3.37 21.16
CA PHE A 275 18.15 -2.76 21.67
C PHE A 275 17.11 -3.82 22.08
N GLU A 276 17.59 -4.97 22.56
CA GLU A 276 16.80 -6.16 22.91
C GLU A 276 15.73 -5.86 23.97
N GLU A 277 16.01 -4.92 24.88
CA GLU A 277 15.11 -4.55 25.98
C GLU A 277 13.95 -3.61 25.56
N VAL A 278 13.97 -3.08 24.33
CA VAL A 278 12.94 -2.16 23.86
C VAL A 278 11.76 -2.94 23.31
N ASP A 279 10.55 -2.64 23.80
CA ASP A 279 9.32 -3.25 23.30
C ASP A 279 9.02 -2.83 21.85
N THR A 280 9.01 -3.80 20.95
CA THR A 280 8.67 -3.63 19.53
C THR A 280 7.29 -4.19 19.16
N THR A 281 6.42 -4.44 20.14
CA THR A 281 5.01 -4.78 19.91
C THR A 281 4.34 -3.72 19.04
N LEU A 282 3.41 -4.11 18.17
CA LEU A 282 2.63 -3.19 17.33
C LEU A 282 1.15 -3.46 17.57
N GLN A 283 0.36 -2.40 17.65
CA GLN A 283 -1.05 -2.47 18.04
C GLN A 283 -1.98 -2.76 16.85
N ALA A 284 -1.52 -2.52 15.62
CA ALA A 284 -2.25 -2.85 14.39
C ALA A 284 -1.31 -2.94 13.18
N ALA A 285 -1.73 -3.66 12.14
CA ALA A 285 -1.00 -3.72 10.88
C ALA A 285 -1.90 -3.61 9.64
N VAL A 286 -1.48 -2.85 8.64
CA VAL A 286 -2.21 -2.66 7.37
C VAL A 286 -1.27 -2.96 6.19
N PRO A 287 -0.95 -4.23 5.90
CA PRO A 287 -0.09 -4.55 4.76
C PRO A 287 -0.86 -4.48 3.45
N PHE A 288 -0.27 -3.77 2.49
CA PHE A 288 -0.75 -3.67 1.12
C PHE A 288 0.08 -4.56 0.21
N TYR A 289 -0.59 -5.45 -0.51
CA TYR A 289 0.00 -6.32 -1.55
C TYR A 289 1.40 -6.85 -1.22
N GLY A 290 1.56 -7.36 0.00
CA GLY A 290 2.84 -7.79 0.55
C GLY A 290 3.28 -9.16 0.01
N VAL A 291 4.58 -9.44 0.13
CA VAL A 291 5.06 -10.82 0.02
C VAL A 291 4.94 -11.47 1.40
N TYR A 292 4.22 -12.58 1.50
CA TYR A 292 3.91 -13.23 2.79
C TYR A 292 4.62 -14.57 2.98
N ASP A 293 5.09 -15.19 1.90
CA ASP A 293 5.84 -16.45 1.94
C ASP A 293 6.99 -16.44 0.93
N PHE A 294 8.24 -16.41 1.41
CA PHE A 294 9.41 -16.52 0.54
C PHE A 294 9.68 -17.94 0.08
N LEU A 295 9.13 -18.95 0.76
CA LEU A 295 9.33 -20.35 0.37
C LEU A 295 8.39 -20.80 -0.76
N ASP A 296 7.40 -19.98 -1.12
CA ASP A 296 6.32 -20.30 -2.06
C ASP A 296 5.72 -21.70 -1.79
N ARG A 297 5.33 -21.97 -0.53
CA ARG A 297 4.92 -23.31 -0.07
C ARG A 297 3.68 -23.84 -0.77
N TYR A 298 2.91 -22.95 -1.36
CA TYR A 298 1.68 -23.27 -2.08
C TYR A 298 1.86 -23.31 -3.60
N ASP A 299 3.10 -23.16 -4.09
CA ASP A 299 3.43 -23.13 -5.52
C ASP A 299 2.55 -22.12 -6.27
N ILE A 300 2.46 -20.90 -5.72
CA ILE A 300 1.62 -19.84 -6.25
C ILE A 300 2.25 -19.27 -7.52
N ARG A 301 3.58 -19.25 -7.65
CA ARG A 301 4.27 -18.61 -8.80
C ARG A 301 5.23 -19.55 -9.55
N PRO A 302 4.77 -20.72 -10.01
CA PRO A 302 5.65 -21.71 -10.64
C PRO A 302 6.35 -21.18 -11.90
N GLU A 303 5.71 -20.25 -12.63
CA GLU A 303 6.19 -19.74 -13.92
C GLU A 303 6.84 -18.35 -13.83
N MET A 304 6.80 -17.71 -12.66
CA MET A 304 7.33 -16.37 -12.38
C MET A 304 7.98 -16.33 -10.99
N SER A 305 8.78 -17.35 -10.68
CA SER A 305 9.46 -17.43 -9.40
C SER A 305 10.36 -16.21 -9.19
N MET A 306 10.30 -15.65 -7.98
CA MET A 306 11.20 -14.59 -7.52
C MET A 306 12.43 -15.18 -6.82
N GLU A 307 12.56 -16.51 -6.73
CA GLU A 307 13.58 -17.20 -5.94
C GLU A 307 14.99 -16.74 -6.30
N ASP A 308 15.38 -16.75 -7.57
CA ASP A 308 16.73 -16.34 -7.99
C ASP A 308 17.05 -14.88 -7.59
N MET A 309 16.10 -13.97 -7.80
CA MET A 309 16.28 -12.55 -7.43
C MET A 309 16.40 -12.38 -5.91
N ILE A 310 15.54 -13.06 -5.15
CA ILE A 310 15.55 -13.02 -3.68
C ILE A 310 16.85 -13.65 -3.15
N ALA A 311 17.27 -14.80 -3.68
CA ALA A 311 18.50 -15.48 -3.33
C ALA A 311 19.73 -14.60 -3.60
N ASP A 312 19.87 -14.09 -4.82
CA ASP A 312 21.06 -13.35 -5.24
C ASP A 312 21.16 -11.97 -4.60
N ARG A 313 20.03 -11.28 -4.40
CA ARG A 313 20.03 -9.87 -4.01
C ARG A 313 19.64 -9.66 -2.56
N VAL A 314 18.60 -10.32 -2.08
CA VAL A 314 17.94 -10.02 -0.80
C VAL A 314 18.50 -10.88 0.34
N MET A 315 18.46 -12.20 0.18
CA MET A 315 18.94 -13.17 1.18
C MET A 315 20.44 -13.39 1.08
N GLN A 316 21.02 -13.27 -0.12
CA GLN A 316 22.43 -13.59 -0.43
C GLN A 316 22.82 -15.04 -0.10
N CYS A 317 21.83 -15.92 -0.14
CA CYS A 317 21.97 -17.36 -0.08
C CYS A 317 20.72 -18.00 -0.70
N THR A 318 20.89 -19.18 -1.28
CA THR A 318 19.78 -19.99 -1.79
C THR A 318 18.95 -20.57 -0.64
N ARG A 319 17.71 -20.95 -0.94
CA ARG A 319 16.84 -21.68 0.01
C ARG A 319 17.47 -22.99 0.49
N ALA A 320 18.23 -23.67 -0.37
CA ALA A 320 18.92 -24.92 -0.01
C ALA A 320 20.07 -24.69 0.97
N GLU A 321 20.79 -23.57 0.85
CA GLU A 321 21.90 -23.23 1.75
C GLU A 321 21.41 -22.77 3.12
N ASN A 322 20.30 -22.04 3.18
CA ASN A 322 19.76 -21.53 4.45
C ASN A 322 18.22 -21.48 4.46
N HIS A 323 17.59 -22.65 4.55
CA HIS A 323 16.13 -22.76 4.62
C HIS A 323 15.55 -21.98 5.81
N GLU A 324 16.23 -21.99 6.95
CA GLU A 324 15.76 -21.31 8.17
C GLU A 324 15.67 -19.79 7.98
N LEU A 325 16.62 -19.15 7.30
CA LEU A 325 16.56 -17.70 7.01
C LEU A 325 15.36 -17.35 6.10
N TRP A 326 15.12 -18.17 5.08
CA TRP A 326 13.99 -17.98 4.18
C TRP A 326 12.64 -18.22 4.87
N ASP A 327 12.59 -19.25 5.70
CA ASP A 327 11.44 -19.57 6.53
C ASP A 327 11.14 -18.45 7.52
N THR A 328 12.11 -18.09 8.35
CA THR A 328 11.97 -17.00 9.33
C THR A 328 11.78 -15.64 8.67
N GLY A 329 12.23 -15.44 7.43
CA GLY A 329 11.93 -14.24 6.66
C GLY A 329 10.48 -14.15 6.17
N SER A 330 9.70 -15.22 6.23
CA SER A 330 8.33 -15.28 5.71
C SER A 330 7.30 -14.92 6.79
N PRO A 331 6.48 -13.85 6.64
CA PRO A 331 5.40 -13.53 7.58
C PRO A 331 4.47 -14.70 7.88
N LEU A 332 4.17 -15.54 6.89
CA LEU A 332 3.32 -16.72 7.03
C LEU A 332 3.81 -17.68 8.12
N SER A 333 5.13 -17.78 8.33
CA SER A 333 5.74 -18.66 9.33
C SER A 333 5.55 -18.19 10.77
N HIS A 334 5.12 -16.94 10.97
CA HIS A 334 4.94 -16.33 12.30
C HIS A 334 3.46 -16.05 12.60
N VAL A 335 2.53 -16.67 11.87
CA VAL A 335 1.11 -16.55 12.18
C VAL A 335 0.81 -17.24 13.52
N HIS A 336 0.21 -16.51 14.46
CA HIS A 336 -0.12 -17.00 15.80
C HIS A 336 -1.42 -16.35 16.34
N ALA A 337 -1.93 -16.89 17.44
CA ALA A 337 -3.20 -16.45 18.05
C ALA A 337 -3.17 -14.99 18.51
N ASP A 338 -2.07 -14.58 19.13
CA ASP A 338 -1.87 -13.22 19.66
C ASP A 338 -1.50 -12.18 18.59
N ALA A 339 -1.65 -12.48 17.29
CA ALA A 339 -1.35 -11.51 16.24
C ALA A 339 -2.21 -10.25 16.42
N PRO A 340 -1.68 -9.03 16.24
CA PRO A 340 -2.48 -7.82 16.40
C PRO A 340 -3.57 -7.74 15.31
N PRO A 341 -4.60 -6.90 15.46
CA PRO A 341 -5.56 -6.65 14.40
C PRO A 341 -4.84 -6.31 13.08
N MET A 342 -5.20 -7.01 12.00
CA MET A 342 -4.61 -6.79 10.68
C MET A 342 -5.67 -6.46 9.62
N PHE A 343 -5.37 -5.50 8.74
CA PHE A 343 -6.16 -5.23 7.53
C PHE A 343 -5.32 -5.43 6.28
N VAL A 344 -5.47 -6.59 5.65
CA VAL A 344 -4.75 -6.96 4.42
C VAL A 344 -5.53 -6.47 3.20
N ILE A 345 -4.84 -5.79 2.28
CA ILE A 345 -5.47 -5.23 1.07
C ILE A 345 -4.67 -5.65 -0.16
N GLN A 346 -5.34 -6.25 -1.14
CA GLN A 346 -4.71 -6.83 -2.32
C GLN A 346 -5.53 -6.56 -3.58
N GLY A 347 -4.85 -6.21 -4.69
CA GLY A 347 -5.48 -6.07 -5.99
C GLY A 347 -5.57 -7.39 -6.74
N THR A 348 -6.68 -7.65 -7.45
CA THR A 348 -6.85 -8.91 -8.20
C THR A 348 -6.00 -8.99 -9.45
N HIS A 349 -5.59 -7.84 -9.99
CA HIS A 349 -4.80 -7.76 -11.23
C HIS A 349 -3.31 -7.58 -10.97
N ASP A 350 -2.90 -7.56 -9.70
CA ASP A 350 -1.50 -7.40 -9.31
C ASP A 350 -0.59 -8.38 -10.07
N SER A 351 0.22 -7.83 -10.97
CA SER A 351 1.13 -8.60 -11.83
C SER A 351 2.47 -8.90 -11.17
N LEU A 352 2.73 -8.37 -9.97
CA LEU A 352 4.00 -8.50 -9.24
C LEU A 352 3.86 -9.41 -8.02
N VAL A 353 2.72 -9.37 -7.33
CA VAL A 353 2.39 -10.22 -6.18
C VAL A 353 0.97 -10.74 -6.39
N TRP A 354 0.85 -12.03 -6.71
CA TRP A 354 -0.45 -12.60 -7.07
C TRP A 354 -1.38 -12.64 -5.86
N VAL A 355 -2.67 -12.42 -6.11
CA VAL A 355 -3.69 -12.27 -5.06
C VAL A 355 -3.80 -13.50 -4.14
N GLU A 356 -3.47 -14.67 -4.66
CA GLU A 356 -3.42 -15.94 -3.94
C GLU A 356 -2.45 -15.92 -2.74
N GLU A 357 -1.39 -15.11 -2.78
CA GLU A 357 -0.45 -14.92 -1.66
C GLU A 357 -1.16 -14.32 -0.44
N ALA A 358 -1.90 -13.25 -0.68
CA ALA A 358 -2.69 -12.60 0.37
C ALA A 358 -3.80 -13.52 0.87
N ARG A 359 -4.44 -14.30 -0.01
CA ARG A 359 -5.47 -15.27 0.38
C ARG A 359 -4.91 -16.36 1.29
N ALA A 360 -3.75 -16.93 0.97
CA ALA A 360 -3.10 -17.95 1.80
C ALA A 360 -2.74 -17.39 3.17
N PHE A 361 -2.12 -16.21 3.21
CA PHE A 361 -1.74 -15.53 4.45
C PHE A 361 -2.95 -15.18 5.34
N VAL A 362 -3.98 -14.55 4.76
CA VAL A 362 -5.21 -14.20 5.48
C VAL A 362 -5.93 -15.44 5.99
N SER A 363 -5.99 -16.51 5.19
CA SER A 363 -6.62 -17.76 5.62
C SER A 363 -5.90 -18.36 6.82
N ALA A 364 -4.57 -18.33 6.83
CA ALA A 364 -3.78 -18.78 7.99
C ALA A 364 -4.04 -17.90 9.23
N LEU A 365 -4.04 -16.57 9.07
CA LEU A 365 -4.33 -15.64 10.17
C LEU A 365 -5.73 -15.83 10.74
N GLN A 366 -6.76 -15.86 9.89
CA GLN A 366 -8.16 -16.03 10.31
C GLN A 366 -8.43 -17.38 10.99
N ALA A 367 -7.59 -18.39 10.72
CA ALA A 367 -7.74 -19.70 11.36
C ALA A 367 -7.28 -19.73 12.81
N VAL A 368 -6.41 -18.80 13.24
CA VAL A 368 -5.78 -18.86 14.58
C VAL A 368 -5.85 -17.57 15.38
N SER A 369 -5.88 -16.39 14.74
CA SER A 369 -5.84 -15.10 15.42
C SER A 369 -7.11 -14.87 16.24
N GLU A 370 -6.93 -14.39 17.47
CA GLU A 370 -8.03 -13.98 18.35
C GLU A 370 -8.46 -12.52 18.10
N GLN A 371 -7.74 -11.82 17.23
CA GLN A 371 -7.96 -10.42 16.90
C GLN A 371 -8.61 -10.25 15.52
N ALA A 372 -9.09 -9.04 15.23
CA ALA A 372 -9.76 -8.76 13.97
C ALA A 372 -8.82 -8.88 12.75
N VAL A 373 -9.18 -9.73 11.79
CA VAL A 373 -8.47 -9.87 10.50
C VAL A 373 -9.40 -9.46 9.35
N ALA A 374 -9.25 -8.21 8.91
CA ALA A 374 -9.92 -7.68 7.74
C ALA A 374 -9.15 -8.02 6.46
N TYR A 375 -9.87 -8.39 5.40
CA TYR A 375 -9.29 -8.65 4.09
C TYR A 375 -10.14 -8.08 2.97
N ALA A 376 -9.54 -7.18 2.18
CA ALA A 376 -10.14 -6.60 1.00
C ALA A 376 -9.38 -6.98 -0.25
N GLU A 377 -10.05 -7.71 -1.12
CA GLU A 377 -9.61 -8.02 -2.47
C GLU A 377 -10.28 -7.03 -3.45
N LEU A 378 -9.48 -6.24 -4.18
CA LEU A 378 -9.96 -5.13 -5.01
C LEU A 378 -9.93 -5.50 -6.51
N PRO A 379 -11.09 -5.69 -7.17
CA PRO A 379 -11.12 -6.06 -8.57
C PRO A 379 -10.48 -5.02 -9.49
N GLY A 380 -9.63 -5.49 -10.40
CA GLY A 380 -8.93 -4.67 -11.39
C GLY A 380 -7.79 -3.83 -10.82
N ALA A 381 -7.55 -3.87 -9.51
CA ALA A 381 -6.44 -3.15 -8.91
C ALA A 381 -5.11 -3.84 -9.25
N GLN A 382 -4.17 -3.03 -9.74
CA GLN A 382 -2.79 -3.40 -9.97
C GLN A 382 -1.97 -3.30 -8.70
N HIS A 383 -0.73 -3.79 -8.76
CA HIS A 383 0.27 -3.48 -7.74
C HIS A 383 0.36 -1.96 -7.54
N ALA A 384 0.69 -1.49 -6.34
CA ALA A 384 0.95 -0.06 -6.10
C ALA A 384 -0.23 0.90 -6.37
N PHE A 385 -1.46 0.43 -6.47
CA PHE A 385 -2.63 1.25 -6.83
C PHE A 385 -2.83 2.49 -5.93
N GLU A 386 -2.42 2.43 -4.66
CA GLU A 386 -2.68 3.49 -3.66
C GLU A 386 -1.71 4.68 -3.71
N ILE A 387 -0.56 4.57 -4.38
CA ILE A 387 0.55 5.53 -4.23
C ILE A 387 0.16 6.98 -4.55
N PHE A 388 -0.86 7.19 -5.39
CA PHE A 388 -1.36 8.50 -5.76
C PHE A 388 -2.89 8.57 -5.71
N HIS A 389 -3.45 9.79 -5.71
CA HIS A 389 -4.90 9.95 -5.64
C HIS A 389 -5.57 9.37 -6.89
N SER A 390 -6.48 8.43 -6.64
CA SER A 390 -7.43 7.87 -7.60
C SER A 390 -8.75 7.63 -6.85
N VAL A 391 -9.81 7.32 -7.60
CA VAL A 391 -11.10 6.91 -7.02
C VAL A 391 -10.92 5.75 -6.03
N ARG A 392 -10.15 4.74 -6.45
CA ARG A 392 -9.90 3.54 -5.67
C ARG A 392 -9.05 3.86 -4.44
N THR A 393 -7.98 4.64 -4.60
CA THR A 393 -7.12 5.07 -3.50
C THR A 393 -7.91 5.77 -2.41
N ASP A 394 -8.75 6.74 -2.74
CA ASP A 394 -9.46 7.52 -1.73
C ASP A 394 -10.41 6.62 -0.91
N HIS A 395 -11.15 5.73 -1.58
CA HIS A 395 -11.97 4.73 -0.88
C HIS A 395 -11.15 3.82 0.03
N THR A 396 -10.01 3.35 -0.45
CA THR A 396 -9.12 2.47 0.33
C THR A 396 -8.53 3.19 1.53
N VAL A 397 -8.06 4.43 1.36
CA VAL A 397 -7.53 5.27 2.45
C VAL A 397 -8.58 5.48 3.53
N HIS A 398 -9.83 5.73 3.15
CA HIS A 398 -10.94 5.88 4.10
C HIS A 398 -11.19 4.59 4.88
N ALA A 399 -11.24 3.44 4.20
CA ALA A 399 -11.42 2.15 4.86
C ALA A 399 -10.29 1.82 5.84
N VAL A 400 -9.04 2.17 5.50
CA VAL A 400 -7.90 2.04 6.41
C VAL A 400 -8.06 2.96 7.61
N GLY A 401 -8.48 4.22 7.42
CA GLY A 401 -8.78 5.12 8.52
C GLY A 401 -9.85 4.58 9.46
N HIS A 402 -10.90 3.95 8.94
CA HIS A 402 -11.95 3.36 9.75
C HIS A 402 -11.44 2.19 10.58
N PHE A 403 -10.65 1.29 9.97
CA PHE A 403 -10.00 0.19 10.68
C PHE A 403 -9.10 0.70 11.80
N LEU A 404 -8.26 1.70 11.52
CA LEU A 404 -7.31 2.24 12.49
C LEU A 404 -7.99 3.00 13.65
N GLU A 405 -9.03 3.80 13.37
CA GLU A 405 -9.82 4.44 14.43
C GLU A 405 -10.52 3.42 15.33
N TRP A 406 -11.07 2.36 14.73
CA TRP A 406 -11.69 1.27 15.51
C TRP A 406 -10.65 0.55 16.37
N THR A 407 -9.50 0.15 15.82
CA THR A 407 -8.47 -0.55 16.59
C THR A 407 -7.93 0.31 17.73
N HIS A 408 -7.76 1.62 17.50
CA HIS A 408 -7.37 2.54 18.57
C HIS A 408 -8.45 2.69 19.65
N ALA A 409 -9.73 2.71 19.26
CA ALA A 409 -10.84 2.73 20.22
C ALA A 409 -10.86 1.49 21.12
N GLN A 410 -10.75 0.30 20.53
CA GLN A 410 -10.71 -0.96 21.26
C GLN A 410 -9.51 -1.03 22.21
N TRP A 411 -8.33 -0.59 21.75
CA TRP A 411 -7.14 -0.52 22.60
C TRP A 411 -7.30 0.42 23.80
N LEU A 412 -7.97 1.56 23.64
CA LEU A 412 -8.27 2.46 24.75
C LEU A 412 -9.24 1.83 25.75
N GLU A 413 -10.26 1.12 25.27
CA GLU A 413 -11.24 0.42 26.10
C GLU A 413 -10.59 -0.69 26.92
N ASP A 414 -9.76 -1.53 26.30
CA ASP A 414 -9.02 -2.60 26.98
C ASP A 414 -8.15 -2.05 28.11
N ARG A 415 -7.48 -0.92 27.88
CA ARG A 415 -6.66 -0.25 28.90
C ARG A 415 -7.45 0.43 30.01
N ALA A 416 -8.67 0.87 29.73
CA ALA A 416 -9.54 1.41 30.76
C ALA A 416 -10.09 0.31 31.68
N ASN A 417 -10.16 -0.93 31.18
CA ASN A 417 -10.67 -2.10 31.88
C ASN A 417 -9.61 -2.95 32.60
N ALA A 418 -8.32 -2.78 32.25
CA ALA A 418 -7.16 -3.42 32.89
C ALA A 418 -6.71 -2.68 34.14
#